data_AF-A0A938V0I4-F1
#
_entry.id   AF-A0A938V0I4-F1
#
_cell.length_a   1.000
_cell.length_b   1.000
_cell.length_c   1.000
_cell.angle_alpha   90.00
_cell.angle_beta   90.00
_cell.angle_gamma   90.00
#
_symmetry.space_group_name_H-M   'P 1'
#
loop_
_entity.id
_entity.type
_entity.pdbx_description
1 polymer ?
#
loop_
_entity_poly.entity_id
_entity_poly.type
_entity_poly.pdbx_seq_one_letter_code
_entity_poly.pdbx_strand_id
1 'polypeptide(L)'
;MSKAYRVELTDPGKLRTVLGDYLKLGVCPIRATPLPPLMSVVEVELLLPGNRSLLHTGTVIRHSGPYECLVQLSGSLDLALIRQFLEESEEEIARSETTREDDLGEKLPEGTAQGGSIPQDSAARGSAPQESEDIYKQIQSASVPEKQKLARGGNQVVRNLLIRDRMKGIHVFVLMNPRITSEEVTEYSKLAGLSKEAIQMIAGNRVWSSSPQVVMNLVKNPSTPQDLLPTLLRRLGQNQLRILAKSSDVRTQVSALARKMLYS
;
A
#
# COMPACT_ATOMS: atom_id res chain seq x y z
N MET A 1 -33.20 5.93 17.98
CA MET A 1 -31.84 6.05 18.52
C MET A 1 -30.91 6.23 17.33
N SER A 2 -30.43 7.45 17.10
CA SER A 2 -29.48 7.74 16.02
C SER A 2 -28.14 7.09 16.37
N LYS A 3 -27.60 6.26 15.47
CA LYS A 3 -26.30 5.61 15.67
C LYS A 3 -25.21 6.57 15.19
N ALA A 4 -24.23 6.84 16.04
CA ALA A 4 -23.08 7.67 15.71
C ALA A 4 -21.98 6.83 15.02
N TYR A 5 -21.50 7.33 13.88
CA TYR A 5 -20.48 6.69 13.06
C TYR A 5 -19.23 7.56 12.99
N ARG A 6 -18.09 6.98 13.34
CA ARG A 6 -16.79 7.67 13.34
C ARG A 6 -16.08 7.53 12.01
N VAL A 7 -15.61 8.64 11.47
CA VAL A 7 -14.85 8.72 10.23
C VAL A 7 -13.48 9.32 10.55
N GLU A 8 -12.45 8.47 10.53
CA GLU A 8 -11.06 8.87 10.81
C GLU A 8 -10.42 9.57 9.60
N LEU A 9 -10.25 10.88 9.68
CA LEU A 9 -9.58 11.74 8.70
C LEU A 9 -8.30 12.38 9.27
N THR A 10 -7.64 11.71 10.22
CA THR A 10 -6.43 12.20 10.91
C THR A 10 -5.22 12.37 9.98
N ASP A 11 -5.22 11.69 8.84
CA ASP A 11 -4.15 11.77 7.84
C ASP A 11 -4.43 12.91 6.86
N PRO A 12 -3.55 13.92 6.73
CA PRO A 12 -3.78 15.10 5.88
C PRO A 12 -3.97 14.71 4.41
N GLY A 13 -3.32 13.64 3.94
CA GLY A 13 -3.50 13.14 2.57
C GLY A 13 -4.90 12.56 2.34
N LYS A 14 -5.42 11.77 3.29
CA LYS A 14 -6.79 11.23 3.22
C LYS A 14 -7.83 12.31 3.41
N LEU A 15 -7.60 13.26 4.31
CA LEU A 15 -8.49 14.39 4.51
C LEU A 15 -8.57 15.23 3.22
N ARG A 16 -7.45 15.48 2.53
CA ARG A 16 -7.45 16.21 1.25
C ARG A 16 -8.28 15.51 0.17
N THR A 17 -8.13 14.19 0.03
CA THR A 17 -8.93 13.39 -0.92
C THR A 17 -10.41 13.39 -0.54
N VAL A 18 -10.74 13.11 0.73
CA VAL A 18 -12.14 13.07 1.19
C VAL A 18 -12.79 14.46 1.13
N LEU A 19 -12.02 15.52 1.40
CA LEU A 19 -12.46 16.90 1.29
C LEU A 19 -12.79 17.28 -0.16
N GLY A 20 -11.91 16.93 -1.09
CA GLY A 20 -12.07 17.23 -2.51
C GLY A 20 -13.20 16.44 -3.18
N ASP A 21 -13.24 15.14 -2.94
CA ASP A 21 -14.08 14.21 -3.70
C ASP A 21 -15.47 14.00 -3.07
N TYR A 22 -15.61 14.19 -1.75
CA TYR A 22 -16.83 13.86 -1.03
C TYR A 22 -17.41 15.04 -0.25
N LEU A 23 -16.65 15.64 0.67
CA LEU A 23 -17.17 16.71 1.55
C LEU A 23 -17.53 17.97 0.76
N LYS A 24 -16.80 18.28 -0.33
CA LYS A 24 -17.17 19.36 -1.27
C LYS A 24 -18.54 19.16 -1.92
N LEU A 25 -18.96 17.90 -2.08
CA LEU A 25 -20.27 17.51 -2.60
C LEU A 25 -21.33 17.33 -1.49
N GLY A 26 -20.99 17.64 -0.24
CA GLY A 26 -21.89 17.48 0.92
C GLY A 26 -22.14 16.01 1.29
N VAL A 27 -21.32 15.08 0.80
CA VAL A 27 -21.44 13.65 1.09
C VAL A 27 -20.21 13.16 1.86
N CYS A 28 -20.42 12.15 2.70
CA CYS A 28 -19.39 11.54 3.51
C CYS A 28 -19.45 10.01 3.38
N PRO A 29 -18.34 9.35 3.00
CA PRO A 29 -18.28 7.90 3.02
C PRO A 29 -18.10 7.39 4.45
N ILE A 30 -19.00 6.51 4.88
CA ILE A 30 -19.02 5.90 6.20
C ILE A 30 -18.90 4.39 6.06
N ARG A 31 -18.07 3.79 6.93
CA ARG A 31 -18.00 2.34 7.08
C ARG A 31 -18.80 1.87 8.27
N ALA A 32 -19.68 0.89 8.05
CA ALA A 32 -20.63 0.44 9.05
C ALA A 32 -20.89 -1.07 8.97
N THR A 33 -20.93 -1.73 10.13
CA THR A 33 -21.31 -3.13 10.32
C THR A 33 -22.31 -3.23 11.49
N PRO A 34 -23.58 -3.64 11.26
CA PRO A 34 -24.26 -3.74 9.96
C PRO A 34 -24.47 -2.36 9.30
N LEU A 35 -24.67 -2.37 7.97
CA LEU A 35 -24.97 -1.15 7.20
C LEU A 35 -26.30 -0.54 7.67
N PRO A 36 -26.35 0.78 7.93
CA PRO A 36 -27.61 1.45 8.23
C PRO A 36 -28.54 1.43 7.01
N PRO A 37 -29.87 1.39 7.21
CA PRO A 37 -30.83 1.39 6.13
C PRO A 37 -30.76 2.67 5.30
N LEU A 38 -31.05 2.56 4.01
CA LEU A 38 -31.15 3.72 3.12
C LEU A 38 -32.22 4.68 3.67
N MET A 39 -32.02 5.98 3.47
CA MET A 39 -32.88 7.07 3.96
C MET A 39 -32.94 7.22 5.48
N SER A 40 -32.09 6.51 6.24
CA SER A 40 -32.00 6.73 7.69
C SER A 40 -31.09 7.89 8.06
N VAL A 41 -31.47 8.61 9.12
CA VAL A 41 -30.66 9.68 9.71
C VAL A 41 -29.63 9.05 10.64
N VAL A 42 -28.37 9.41 10.45
CA VAL A 42 -27.23 8.94 11.21
C VAL A 42 -26.38 10.11 11.68
N GLU A 43 -25.72 9.94 12.81
CA GLU A 43 -24.72 10.90 13.28
C GLU A 43 -23.35 10.49 12.76
N VAL A 44 -22.55 11.45 12.35
CA VAL A 44 -21.26 11.29 11.70
C VAL A 44 -20.24 12.13 12.44
N GLU A 45 -19.30 11.48 13.10
CA GLU A 45 -18.20 12.12 13.81
C GLU A 45 -16.94 12.07 12.94
N LEU A 46 -16.56 13.21 12.37
CA LEU A 46 -15.38 13.38 11.53
C LEU A 46 -14.18 13.69 12.43
N LEU A 47 -13.24 12.77 12.58
CA LEU A 47 -11.99 12.97 13.32
C LEU A 47 -10.94 13.61 12.41
N LEU A 48 -10.59 14.86 12.67
CA LEU A 48 -9.62 15.67 11.94
C LEU A 48 -8.19 15.51 12.50
N PRO A 49 -7.15 15.95 11.76
CA PRO A 49 -5.79 16.10 12.26
C PRO A 49 -5.75 16.97 13.54
N GLY A 50 -4.83 16.68 14.45
CA GLY A 50 -4.74 17.38 15.75
C GLY A 50 -5.75 16.90 16.81
N ASN A 51 -6.29 15.69 16.68
CA ASN A 51 -7.23 15.06 17.64
C ASN A 51 -8.57 15.82 17.82
N ARG A 52 -8.99 16.56 16.79
CA ARG A 52 -10.25 17.31 16.78
C ARG A 52 -11.36 16.45 16.16
N SER A 53 -12.60 16.56 16.64
CA SER A 53 -13.75 15.88 16.02
C SER A 53 -14.88 16.83 15.70
N LEU A 54 -15.52 16.65 14.55
CA LEU A 54 -16.71 17.39 14.11
C LEU A 54 -17.90 16.43 14.03
N LEU A 55 -18.91 16.68 14.86
CA LEU A 55 -20.16 15.92 14.84
C LEU A 55 -21.15 16.56 13.87
N HIS A 56 -21.63 15.78 12.91
CA HIS A 56 -22.64 16.18 11.94
C HIS A 56 -23.75 15.14 11.87
N THR A 57 -24.96 15.56 11.48
CA THR A 57 -26.03 14.63 11.14
C THR A 57 -26.06 14.45 9.62
N GLY A 58 -26.49 13.28 9.16
CA GLY A 58 -26.63 13.05 7.73
C GLY A 58 -27.58 11.90 7.40
N THR A 59 -28.00 11.85 6.15
CA THR A 59 -28.93 10.83 5.65
C THR A 59 -28.22 9.83 4.77
N VAL A 60 -28.41 8.53 4.99
CA VAL A 60 -27.78 7.47 4.19
C VAL A 60 -28.42 7.45 2.79
N ILE A 61 -27.69 7.88 1.77
CA ILE A 61 -28.21 7.99 0.40
C ILE A 61 -27.89 6.76 -0.47
N ARG A 62 -26.81 6.04 -0.16
CA ARG A 62 -26.35 4.92 -1.01
C ARG A 62 -25.50 3.91 -0.26
N HIS A 63 -25.58 2.64 -0.64
CA HIS A 63 -24.61 1.62 -0.26
C HIS A 63 -23.60 1.45 -1.39
N SER A 64 -22.32 1.66 -1.09
CA SER A 64 -21.21 1.58 -2.05
C SER A 64 -20.50 0.23 -2.01
N GLY A 65 -20.70 -0.56 -0.95
CA GLY A 65 -20.12 -1.87 -0.78
C GLY A 65 -20.71 -2.63 0.41
N PRO A 66 -20.18 -3.81 0.77
CA PRO A 66 -20.72 -4.65 1.84
C PRO A 66 -20.66 -4.01 3.22
N TYR A 67 -19.77 -3.03 3.41
CA TYR A 67 -19.55 -2.31 4.67
C TYR A 67 -19.41 -0.81 4.49
N GLU A 68 -19.78 -0.27 3.32
CA GLU A 68 -19.54 1.14 2.98
C GLU A 68 -20.83 1.78 2.46
N CYS A 69 -21.18 2.94 3.01
CA CYS A 69 -22.34 3.72 2.61
C CYS A 69 -21.98 5.19 2.50
N LEU A 70 -22.68 5.90 1.61
CA LEU A 70 -22.57 7.34 1.45
C LEU A 70 -23.68 8.00 2.23
N VAL A 71 -23.30 8.98 3.03
CA VAL A 71 -24.20 9.76 3.87
C VAL A 71 -24.15 11.21 3.42
N GLN A 72 -25.29 11.79 3.10
CA GLN A 72 -25.42 13.20 2.80
C GLN A 72 -25.49 13.99 4.10
N LEU A 73 -24.49 14.83 4.36
CA LEU A 73 -24.42 15.63 5.57
C LEU A 73 -25.48 16.74 5.51
N SER A 74 -26.25 16.85 6.58
CA SER A 74 -27.31 17.84 6.76
C SER A 74 -26.72 19.01 7.55
N GLY A 75 -26.14 19.97 6.83
CA GLY A 75 -25.52 21.15 7.42
C GLY A 75 -24.47 21.77 6.50
N SER A 76 -24.21 23.07 6.67
CA SER A 76 -23.04 23.72 6.09
C SER A 76 -21.80 23.26 6.85
N LEU A 77 -21.01 22.36 6.26
CA LEU A 77 -19.65 22.15 6.75
C LEU A 77 -18.87 23.41 6.48
N ASP A 78 -18.26 23.99 7.51
CA ASP A 78 -17.28 25.06 7.33
C ASP A 78 -16.00 24.49 6.74
N LEU A 79 -16.02 24.31 5.42
CA LEU A 79 -14.90 23.83 4.62
C LEU A 79 -13.67 24.76 4.77
N ALA A 80 -13.87 26.04 5.10
CA ALA A 80 -12.81 26.99 5.41
C ALA A 80 -12.07 26.60 6.69
N LEU A 81 -12.80 26.26 7.75
CA LEU A 81 -12.22 25.84 9.03
C LEU A 81 -11.47 24.51 8.90
N ILE A 82 -12.01 23.56 8.12
CA ILE A 82 -11.35 22.27 7.86
C ILE A 82 -10.06 22.45 7.05
N ARG A 83 -10.01 23.40 6.11
CA ARG A 83 -8.80 23.74 5.35
C ARG A 83 -7.75 24.44 6.21
N GLN A 84 -8.16 25.36 7.07
CA GLN A 84 -7.26 26.01 8.01
C GLN A 84 -6.61 24.98 8.94
N PHE A 85 -7.35 23.97 9.42
CA PHE A 85 -6.78 22.90 10.24
C PHE A 85 -5.82 21.97 9.47
N LEU A 86 -6.02 21.80 8.17
CA LEU A 86 -5.04 21.12 7.31
C LEU A 86 -3.74 21.92 7.23
N GLU A 87 -3.83 23.23 6.95
CA GLU A 87 -2.67 24.13 6.85
C GLU A 87 -1.91 24.24 8.18
N GLU A 88 -2.63 24.42 9.31
CA GLU A 88 -2.01 24.47 10.65
C GLU A 88 -1.27 23.17 11.00
N SER A 89 -1.82 22.02 10.61
CA SER A 89 -1.18 20.72 10.85
C SER A 89 0.02 20.48 9.93
N GLU A 90 -0.05 20.94 8.67
CA GLU A 90 1.07 20.87 7.73
C GLU A 90 2.22 21.80 8.16
N GLU A 91 1.92 22.99 8.68
CA GLU A 91 2.93 23.92 9.21
C GLU A 91 3.57 23.45 10.52
N GLU A 92 2.83 22.75 11.38
CA GLU A 92 3.37 22.18 12.62
C GLU A 92 4.34 21.02 12.33
N ILE A 93 4.05 20.22 11.31
CA ILE A 93 4.96 19.19 10.78
C ILE A 93 6.21 19.86 10.18
N ALA A 94 6.05 20.90 9.36
CA ALA A 94 7.18 21.62 8.76
C ALA A 94 8.07 22.34 9.80
N ARG A 95 7.48 22.94 10.85
CA ARG A 95 8.24 23.58 11.94
C ARG A 95 9.06 22.58 12.77
N SER A 96 8.60 21.34 12.88
CA SER A 96 9.33 20.28 13.58
C SER A 96 10.56 19.76 12.83
N GLU A 97 10.63 19.98 11.51
CA GLU A 97 11.77 19.61 10.66
C GLU A 97 12.88 20.67 10.63
N THR A 98 12.55 21.96 10.77
CA THR A 98 13.52 23.08 10.71
C THR A 98 14.45 23.21 11.93
N THR A 99 14.15 22.62 13.10
CA THR A 99 14.96 22.86 14.32
C THR A 99 16.24 22.00 14.41
N ARG A 100 16.60 21.22 13.39
CA ARG A 100 17.74 20.26 13.45
C ARG A 100 18.96 20.63 12.61
N GLU A 101 18.91 21.69 11.79
CA GLU A 101 19.96 21.98 10.79
C GLU A 101 20.98 23.07 11.17
N ASP A 102 21.04 23.51 12.42
CA ASP A 102 21.92 24.61 12.86
C ASP A 102 23.28 24.18 13.45
N ASP A 103 23.82 22.99 13.12
CA ASP A 103 25.17 22.60 13.60
C ASP A 103 26.09 22.05 12.49
N LEU A 104 27.24 22.71 12.36
CA LEU A 104 28.39 22.55 11.45
C LEU A 104 28.35 23.24 10.07
N GLY A 105 29.03 24.40 10.03
CA GLY A 105 29.64 24.98 8.83
C GLY A 105 30.79 24.12 8.28
N GLU A 106 31.60 24.53 7.30
CA GLU A 106 31.96 25.84 6.80
C GLU A 106 32.77 25.61 5.49
N LYS A 107 32.71 26.60 4.57
CA LYS A 107 33.66 26.96 3.48
C LYS A 107 33.75 26.11 2.20
N LEU A 108 33.45 26.84 1.11
CA LEU A 108 33.88 26.61 -0.27
C LEU A 108 35.42 26.60 -0.41
N PRO A 109 35.95 26.10 -1.54
CA PRO A 109 36.35 27.08 -2.56
C PRO A 109 35.90 26.74 -3.98
N GLU A 110 35.67 27.81 -4.73
CA GLU A 110 35.36 27.87 -6.16
C GLU A 110 36.55 27.46 -7.04
N GLY A 111 36.26 26.97 -8.25
CA GLY A 111 37.27 26.74 -9.28
C GLY A 111 36.77 26.04 -10.55
N THR A 112 36.00 26.77 -11.36
CA THR A 112 35.86 26.71 -12.84
C THR A 112 36.31 25.45 -13.61
N ALA A 113 35.40 24.85 -14.39
CA ALA A 113 35.45 24.88 -15.87
C ALA A 113 34.28 24.12 -16.53
N GLN A 114 33.84 24.65 -17.66
CA GLN A 114 32.68 24.33 -18.50
C GLN A 114 32.64 22.91 -19.08
N GLY A 115 31.42 22.40 -19.34
CA GLY A 115 31.20 21.48 -20.47
C GLY A 115 30.07 20.44 -20.32
N GLY A 116 28.87 20.78 -20.80
CA GLY A 116 28.06 19.84 -21.60
C GLY A 116 27.17 18.79 -20.92
N SER A 117 25.87 18.94 -21.19
CA SER A 117 24.81 17.92 -21.35
C SER A 117 24.14 17.25 -20.13
N ILE A 118 22.88 17.68 -19.93
CA ILE A 118 21.66 16.94 -19.53
C ILE A 118 21.67 16.23 -18.15
N PRO A 119 20.84 16.68 -17.17
CA PRO A 119 20.89 16.18 -15.80
C PRO A 119 20.20 14.81 -15.64
N GLN A 120 20.95 13.82 -15.17
CA GLN A 120 20.39 12.68 -14.44
C GLN A 120 20.31 13.10 -12.98
N ASP A 121 19.08 13.24 -12.50
CA ASP A 121 18.76 13.76 -11.19
C ASP A 121 19.23 12.80 -10.09
N SER A 122 20.27 13.26 -9.41
CA SER A 122 20.55 13.17 -7.98
C SER A 122 19.94 11.98 -7.20
N ALA A 123 20.79 10.96 -7.02
CA ALA A 123 20.66 10.05 -5.88
C ALA A 123 20.98 10.82 -4.58
N ALA A 124 19.96 11.38 -3.95
CA ALA A 124 20.00 11.79 -2.54
C ALA A 124 20.06 10.54 -1.65
N ARG A 125 21.26 9.99 -1.46
CA ARG A 125 21.57 9.04 -0.39
C ARG A 125 22.01 9.86 0.83
N GLY A 126 21.14 10.02 1.83
CA GLY A 126 21.55 10.76 3.02
C GLY A 126 20.61 10.83 4.23
N SER A 127 19.47 10.13 4.28
CA SER A 127 18.62 10.14 5.49
C SER A 127 17.80 8.87 5.76
N ALA A 128 18.04 7.78 5.01
CA ALA A 128 17.19 6.58 5.05
C ALA A 128 17.32 5.64 6.29
N PRO A 129 18.45 5.56 7.03
CA PRO A 129 18.57 4.53 8.08
C PRO A 129 17.62 4.74 9.27
N GLN A 130 17.53 5.96 9.79
CA GLN A 130 16.84 6.23 11.07
C GLN A 130 15.32 6.11 10.95
N GLU A 131 14.71 6.69 9.91
CA GLU A 131 13.26 6.57 9.67
C GLU A 131 12.83 5.12 9.47
N SER A 132 13.66 4.31 8.79
CA SER A 132 13.36 2.91 8.54
C SER A 132 13.40 2.06 9.82
N GLU A 133 14.27 2.38 10.77
CA GLU A 133 14.36 1.70 12.05
C GLU A 133 13.17 2.03 12.96
N ASP A 134 12.71 3.28 12.96
CA ASP A 134 11.56 3.68 13.78
C ASP A 134 10.25 3.09 13.25
N ILE A 135 10.07 3.10 11.93
CA ILE A 135 8.96 2.41 11.26
C ILE A 135 9.01 0.90 11.54
N TYR A 136 10.20 0.30 11.56
CA TYR A 136 10.37 -1.11 11.88
C TYR A 136 9.92 -1.44 13.30
N LYS A 137 10.34 -0.64 14.29
CA LYS A 137 9.92 -0.79 15.70
C LYS A 137 8.41 -0.63 15.84
N GLN A 138 7.81 0.37 15.18
CA GLN A 138 6.37 0.60 15.19
C GLN A 138 5.59 -0.58 14.58
N ILE A 139 6.10 -1.16 13.50
CA ILE A 139 5.47 -2.32 12.87
C ILE A 139 5.62 -3.57 13.75
N GLN A 140 6.73 -3.73 14.46
CA GLN A 140 6.88 -4.85 15.38
C GLN A 140 5.90 -4.80 16.56
N SER A 141 5.64 -3.62 17.11
CA SER A 141 4.69 -3.43 18.23
C SER A 141 3.22 -3.37 17.78
N ALA A 142 2.95 -3.12 16.50
CA ALA A 142 1.60 -3.04 15.96
C ALA A 142 0.83 -4.37 16.03
N SER A 143 -0.45 -4.26 16.34
CA SER A 143 -1.40 -5.39 16.34
C SER A 143 -1.69 -5.89 14.92
N VAL A 144 -2.19 -7.12 14.79
CA VAL A 144 -2.58 -7.72 13.49
C VAL A 144 -3.48 -6.81 12.64
N PRO A 145 -4.58 -6.22 13.16
CA PRO A 145 -5.44 -5.34 12.35
C PRO A 145 -4.75 -4.04 11.94
N GLU A 146 -3.88 -3.49 12.78
CA GLU A 146 -3.08 -2.30 12.44
C GLU A 146 -2.08 -2.62 11.33
N LYS A 147 -1.40 -3.77 11.40
CA LYS A 147 -0.53 -4.25 10.32
C LYS A 147 -1.29 -4.42 9.00
N GLN A 148 -2.54 -4.88 9.03
CA GLN A 148 -3.38 -4.96 7.83
C GLN A 148 -3.72 -3.57 7.27
N LYS A 149 -4.05 -2.60 8.14
CA LYS A 149 -4.30 -1.20 7.74
C LYS A 149 -3.04 -0.57 7.12
N LEU A 150 -1.88 -0.77 7.77
CA LEU A 150 -0.58 -0.31 7.29
C LEU A 150 -0.16 -0.98 5.99
N ALA A 151 -0.44 -2.27 5.80
CA ALA A 151 -0.15 -2.97 4.54
C ALA A 151 -0.89 -2.34 3.34
N ARG A 152 -2.17 -1.98 3.53
CA ARG A 152 -3.02 -1.42 2.48
C ARG A 152 -2.72 0.05 2.15
N GLY A 153 -2.27 0.84 3.13
CA GLY A 153 -2.09 2.29 2.98
C GLY A 153 -0.64 2.78 3.11
N GLY A 154 0.29 1.92 3.49
CA GLY A 154 1.65 2.29 3.85
C GLY A 154 2.54 2.60 2.64
N ASN A 155 3.63 3.31 2.94
CA ASN A 155 4.70 3.65 2.01
C ASN A 155 5.47 2.40 1.57
N GLN A 156 6.34 2.55 0.56
CA GLN A 156 7.15 1.45 0.02
C GLN A 156 7.98 0.72 1.10
N VAL A 157 8.56 1.47 2.05
CA VAL A 157 9.32 0.91 3.17
C VAL A 157 8.46 -0.04 4.02
N VAL A 158 7.24 0.40 4.36
CA VAL A 158 6.26 -0.38 5.13
C VAL A 158 5.87 -1.65 4.39
N ARG A 159 5.59 -1.57 3.08
CA ARG A 159 5.25 -2.75 2.25
C ARG A 159 6.39 -3.75 2.20
N ASN A 160 7.62 -3.28 1.98
CA ASN A 160 8.82 -4.11 1.94
C ASN A 160 9.10 -4.81 3.27
N LEU A 161 8.72 -4.19 4.38
CA LEU A 161 8.82 -4.83 5.68
C LEU A 161 7.70 -5.86 5.91
N LEU A 162 6.45 -5.48 5.65
CA LEU A 162 5.27 -6.32 5.92
C LEU A 162 5.16 -7.55 5.01
N ILE A 163 5.74 -7.53 3.81
CA ILE A 163 5.79 -8.72 2.93
C ILE A 163 6.71 -9.82 3.47
N ARG A 164 7.61 -9.47 4.40
CA ARG A 164 8.52 -10.39 5.09
C ARG A 164 8.04 -10.74 6.50
N ASP A 165 6.85 -10.30 6.88
CA ASP A 165 6.31 -10.54 8.22
C ASP A 165 6.16 -12.06 8.50
N ARG A 166 6.19 -12.40 9.79
CA ARG A 166 5.99 -13.76 10.26
C ARG A 166 4.57 -14.25 9.92
N MET A 167 3.58 -13.36 10.04
CA MET A 167 2.17 -13.67 9.79
C MET A 167 1.85 -13.59 8.30
N LYS A 168 1.72 -14.77 7.69
CA LYS A 168 1.47 -14.95 6.25
C LYS A 168 0.15 -14.34 5.77
N GLY A 169 -0.82 -14.15 6.66
CA GLY A 169 -2.09 -13.49 6.35
C GLY A 169 -1.91 -12.03 5.93
N ILE A 170 -0.87 -11.32 6.39
CA ILE A 170 -0.65 -9.91 6.05
C ILE A 170 -0.24 -9.74 4.58
N HIS A 171 0.43 -10.73 3.99
CA HIS A 171 1.02 -10.62 2.66
C HIS A 171 -0.01 -10.30 1.57
N VAL A 172 -1.24 -10.81 1.73
CA VAL A 172 -2.36 -10.50 0.82
C VAL A 172 -2.72 -9.02 0.90
N PHE A 173 -2.77 -8.44 2.09
CA PHE A 173 -3.09 -7.03 2.30
C PHE A 173 -2.04 -6.09 1.70
N VAL A 174 -0.76 -6.50 1.69
CA VAL A 174 0.33 -5.74 1.06
C VAL A 174 0.10 -5.66 -0.45
N LEU A 175 -0.26 -6.78 -1.07
CA LEU A 175 -0.53 -6.86 -2.50
C LEU A 175 -1.86 -6.20 -2.92
N MET A 176 -2.79 -5.96 -1.98
CA MET A 176 -4.02 -5.18 -2.21
C MET A 176 -3.78 -3.66 -2.18
N ASN A 177 -2.56 -3.21 -1.88
CA ASN A 177 -2.24 -1.79 -1.84
C ASN A 177 -2.32 -1.18 -3.27
N PRO A 178 -3.07 -0.09 -3.49
CA PRO A 178 -3.23 0.50 -4.82
C PRO A 178 -1.94 1.12 -5.37
N ARG A 179 -0.94 1.38 -4.52
CA ARG A 179 0.35 1.98 -4.91
C ARG A 179 1.42 0.94 -5.23
N ILE A 180 1.06 -0.35 -5.33
CA ILE A 180 2.03 -1.40 -5.63
C ILE A 180 2.48 -1.34 -7.09
N THR A 181 3.79 -1.42 -7.31
CA THR A 181 4.36 -1.42 -8.66
C THR A 181 4.65 -2.84 -9.16
N SER A 182 4.76 -3.01 -10.47
CA SER A 182 5.14 -4.30 -11.09
C SER A 182 6.57 -4.72 -10.70
N GLU A 183 7.45 -3.76 -10.45
CA GLU A 183 8.82 -3.99 -9.99
C GLU A 183 8.83 -4.59 -8.58
N GLU A 184 8.07 -4.01 -7.65
CA GLU A 184 7.90 -4.55 -6.29
C GLU A 184 7.35 -5.98 -6.33
N VAL A 185 6.34 -6.24 -7.16
CA VAL A 185 5.79 -7.60 -7.31
C VAL A 185 6.84 -8.58 -7.84
N THR A 186 7.72 -8.12 -8.72
CA THR A 186 8.84 -8.94 -9.22
C THR A 186 9.82 -9.28 -8.10
N GLU A 187 10.10 -8.34 -7.18
CA GLU A 187 10.91 -8.62 -6.00
C GLU A 187 10.20 -9.58 -5.03
N TYR A 188 8.91 -9.35 -4.77
CA TYR A 188 8.12 -10.16 -3.83
C TYR A 188 7.97 -11.60 -4.30
N SER A 189 7.86 -11.81 -5.62
CA SER A 189 7.75 -13.16 -6.20
C SER A 189 8.97 -14.06 -5.91
N LYS A 190 10.14 -13.47 -5.65
CA LYS A 190 11.38 -14.20 -5.30
C LYS A 190 11.41 -14.67 -3.84
N LEU A 191 10.59 -14.08 -2.96
CA LEU A 191 10.64 -14.34 -1.52
C LEU A 191 10.09 -15.73 -1.19
N ALA A 192 10.93 -16.64 -0.73
CA ALA A 192 10.52 -17.99 -0.32
C ALA A 192 9.47 -17.99 0.81
N GLY A 193 9.43 -16.93 1.64
CA GLY A 193 8.50 -16.80 2.74
C GLY A 193 7.10 -16.30 2.38
N LEU A 194 6.77 -16.13 1.09
CA LEU A 194 5.48 -15.59 0.65
C LEU A 194 4.32 -16.57 0.97
N SER A 195 3.11 -16.05 1.22
CA SER A 195 1.95 -16.88 1.56
C SER A 195 1.34 -17.52 0.31
N LYS A 196 0.70 -18.68 0.46
CA LYS A 196 0.05 -19.38 -0.66
C LYS A 196 -1.01 -18.52 -1.34
N GLU A 197 -1.81 -17.82 -0.53
CA GLU A 197 -2.86 -16.90 -1.00
C GLU A 197 -2.27 -15.70 -1.75
N ALA A 198 -1.16 -15.13 -1.25
CA ALA A 198 -0.46 -14.06 -1.94
C ALA A 198 0.09 -14.53 -3.30
N ILE A 199 0.66 -15.72 -3.37
CA ILE A 199 1.13 -16.33 -4.64
C ILE A 199 -0.03 -16.53 -5.61
N GLN A 200 -1.18 -17.04 -5.14
CA GLN A 200 -2.39 -17.18 -5.96
C GLN A 200 -2.86 -15.85 -6.51
N MET A 201 -2.87 -14.79 -5.68
CA MET A 201 -3.28 -13.46 -6.11
C MET A 201 -2.31 -12.88 -7.15
N ILE A 202 -1.00 -13.09 -6.99
CA ILE A 202 -0.02 -12.66 -7.99
C ILE A 202 -0.22 -13.41 -9.31
N ALA A 203 -0.39 -14.73 -9.24
CA ALA A 203 -0.60 -15.58 -10.41
C ALA A 203 -1.91 -15.29 -11.15
N GLY A 204 -2.96 -14.87 -10.43
CA GLY A 204 -4.27 -14.54 -10.98
C GLY A 204 -4.34 -13.15 -11.64
N ASN A 205 -3.47 -12.22 -11.27
CA ASN A 205 -3.46 -10.89 -11.86
C ASN A 205 -2.82 -10.91 -13.26
N ARG A 206 -3.59 -10.52 -14.29
CA ARG A 206 -3.14 -10.52 -15.70
C ARG A 206 -1.96 -9.57 -15.95
N VAL A 207 -1.88 -8.45 -15.24
CA VAL A 207 -0.81 -7.46 -15.41
C VAL A 207 0.52 -8.03 -14.93
N TRP A 208 0.54 -8.61 -13.73
CA TRP A 208 1.78 -9.14 -13.14
C TRP A 208 2.19 -10.47 -13.77
N SER A 209 1.24 -11.36 -14.07
CA SER A 209 1.50 -12.65 -14.74
C SER A 209 1.87 -12.53 -16.22
N SER A 210 1.75 -11.34 -16.82
CA SER A 210 2.26 -11.05 -18.16
C SER A 210 3.80 -11.09 -18.20
N SER A 211 4.47 -10.74 -17.09
CA SER A 211 5.92 -10.74 -17.00
C SER A 211 6.47 -12.17 -16.87
N PRO A 212 7.28 -12.66 -17.83
CA PRO A 212 7.89 -13.99 -17.74
C PRO A 212 8.82 -14.13 -16.52
N GLN A 213 9.39 -13.02 -16.03
CA GLN A 213 10.24 -13.01 -14.84
C GLN A 213 9.45 -13.31 -13.57
N VAL A 214 8.27 -12.71 -13.41
CA VAL A 214 7.37 -12.97 -12.28
C VAL A 214 6.96 -14.45 -12.27
N VAL A 215 6.52 -14.97 -13.42
CA VAL A 215 6.11 -16.38 -13.56
C VAL A 215 7.27 -17.32 -13.23
N MET A 216 8.48 -17.04 -13.73
CA MET A 216 9.68 -17.82 -13.42
C MET A 216 9.99 -17.84 -11.92
N ASN A 217 9.96 -16.69 -11.26
CA ASN A 217 10.22 -16.58 -9.82
C ASN A 217 9.18 -17.35 -9.01
N LEU A 218 7.89 -17.25 -9.36
CA LEU A 218 6.83 -18.00 -8.71
C LEU A 218 7.01 -19.52 -8.87
N VAL A 219 7.44 -19.99 -10.03
CA VAL A 219 7.68 -21.43 -10.25
C VAL A 219 8.85 -21.95 -9.41
N LYS A 220 9.92 -21.14 -9.28
CA LYS A 220 11.08 -21.46 -8.44
C LYS A 220 10.77 -21.42 -6.95
N ASN A 221 9.78 -20.64 -6.53
CA ASN A 221 9.45 -20.45 -5.13
C ASN A 221 8.95 -21.75 -4.46
N PRO A 222 9.50 -22.17 -3.30
CA PRO A 222 9.08 -23.37 -2.60
C PRO A 222 7.64 -23.30 -2.06
N SER A 223 7.15 -22.09 -1.75
CA SER A 223 5.82 -21.87 -1.17
C SER A 223 4.70 -21.91 -2.20
N THR A 224 5.02 -22.03 -3.50
CA THR A 224 4.01 -22.07 -4.57
C THR A 224 3.20 -23.37 -4.50
N PRO A 225 1.86 -23.29 -4.42
CA PRO A 225 0.98 -24.45 -4.43
C PRO A 225 1.17 -25.31 -5.68
N GLN A 226 1.12 -26.63 -5.51
CA GLN A 226 1.30 -27.59 -6.62
C GLN A 226 0.25 -27.39 -7.72
N ASP A 227 -0.98 -27.04 -7.34
CA ASP A 227 -2.10 -26.84 -8.28
C ASP A 227 -1.86 -25.72 -9.28
N LEU A 228 -1.06 -24.71 -8.91
CA LEU A 228 -0.74 -23.58 -9.79
C LEU A 228 0.41 -23.89 -10.76
N LEU A 229 1.27 -24.86 -10.43
CA LEU A 229 2.48 -25.13 -11.21
C LEU A 229 2.19 -25.44 -12.69
N PRO A 230 1.23 -26.31 -13.07
CA PRO A 230 0.93 -26.58 -14.47
C PRO A 230 0.47 -25.32 -15.22
N THR A 231 -0.30 -24.46 -14.55
CA THR A 231 -0.81 -23.21 -15.14
C THR A 231 0.30 -22.20 -15.36
N LEU A 232 1.24 -22.07 -14.40
CA LEU A 232 2.39 -21.19 -14.53
C LEU A 232 3.39 -21.70 -15.58
N LEU A 233 3.67 -23.00 -15.62
CA LEU A 233 4.59 -23.60 -16.58
C LEU A 233 4.10 -23.44 -18.03
N ARG A 234 2.79 -23.55 -18.28
CA ARG A 234 2.19 -23.30 -19.61
C ARG A 234 2.37 -21.86 -20.12
N ARG A 235 2.64 -20.90 -19.23
CA ARG A 235 2.89 -19.50 -19.61
C ARG A 235 4.36 -19.24 -19.94
N LEU A 236 5.27 -20.16 -19.59
CA LEU A 236 6.70 -20.02 -19.87
C LEU A 236 7.03 -20.53 -21.28
N GLY A 237 8.02 -19.91 -21.92
CA GLY A 237 8.51 -20.34 -23.22
C GLY A 237 9.40 -21.60 -23.14
N GLN A 238 9.64 -22.23 -24.30
CA GLN A 238 10.45 -23.46 -24.38
C GLN A 238 11.86 -23.31 -23.78
N ASN A 239 12.52 -22.16 -23.98
CA ASN A 239 13.84 -21.88 -23.41
C ASN A 239 13.82 -21.90 -21.88
N GLN A 240 12.79 -21.30 -21.28
CA GLN A 240 12.62 -21.24 -19.84
C GLN A 240 12.28 -22.61 -19.25
N LEU A 241 11.42 -23.39 -19.92
CA LEU A 241 11.14 -24.77 -19.53
C LEU A 241 12.41 -25.63 -19.58
N ARG A 242 13.30 -25.43 -20.56
CA ARG A 242 14.56 -26.19 -20.67
C ARG A 242 15.51 -25.90 -19.52
N ILE A 243 15.55 -24.64 -19.06
CA ILE A 243 16.31 -24.24 -17.88
C ILE A 243 15.74 -24.95 -16.63
N LEU A 244 14.42 -24.90 -16.43
CA LEU A 244 13.74 -25.54 -15.29
C LEU A 244 13.87 -27.07 -15.28
N ALA A 245 13.87 -27.70 -16.46
CA ALA A 245 14.04 -29.14 -16.62
C ALA A 245 15.44 -29.61 -16.19
N LYS A 246 16.47 -28.79 -16.38
CA LYS A 246 17.87 -29.11 -16.07
C LYS A 246 18.32 -28.62 -14.68
N SER A 247 17.69 -27.59 -14.13
CA SER A 247 18.09 -27.02 -12.84
C SER A 247 17.78 -27.95 -11.68
N SER A 248 18.75 -28.16 -10.78
CA SER A 248 18.59 -28.85 -9.49
C SER A 248 18.04 -27.94 -8.38
N ASP A 249 18.05 -26.62 -8.60
CA ASP A 249 17.61 -25.58 -7.66
C ASP A 249 16.08 -25.51 -7.49
N VAL A 250 15.33 -26.19 -8.35
CA VAL A 250 13.86 -26.22 -8.30
C VAL A 250 13.36 -27.54 -7.71
N ARG A 251 12.17 -27.49 -7.12
CA ARG A 251 11.49 -28.70 -6.60
C ARG A 251 11.44 -29.80 -7.67
N THR A 252 11.70 -31.03 -7.28
CA THR A 252 11.74 -32.20 -8.18
C THR A 252 10.48 -32.35 -9.04
N GLN A 253 9.32 -31.98 -8.48
CA GLN A 253 8.03 -31.96 -9.18
C GLN A 253 8.00 -30.93 -10.32
N VAL A 254 8.59 -29.75 -10.12
CA VAL A 254 8.66 -28.69 -11.14
C VAL A 254 9.52 -29.14 -12.31
N SER A 255 10.70 -29.72 -12.03
CA SER A 255 11.61 -30.20 -13.10
C SER A 255 11.01 -31.39 -13.85
N ALA A 256 10.29 -32.29 -13.17
CA ALA A 256 9.57 -33.40 -13.79
C ALA A 256 8.43 -32.91 -14.70
N LEU A 257 7.62 -31.96 -14.25
CA LEU A 257 6.54 -31.37 -15.05
C LEU A 257 7.08 -30.58 -16.25
N ALA A 258 8.17 -29.82 -16.07
CA ALA A 258 8.81 -29.10 -17.16
C ALA A 258 9.39 -30.06 -18.22
N ARG A 259 10.02 -31.17 -17.81
CA ARG A 259 10.47 -32.23 -18.72
C ARG A 259 9.29 -32.83 -19.49
N LYS A 260 8.20 -33.18 -18.79
CA LYS A 260 7.00 -33.71 -19.44
C LYS A 260 6.45 -32.75 -20.49
N MET A 261 6.42 -31.44 -20.23
CA MET A 261 5.92 -30.44 -21.19
C MET A 261 6.86 -30.17 -22.38
N LEU A 262 8.15 -30.50 -22.27
CA LEU A 262 9.12 -30.32 -23.37
C LEU A 262 9.20 -31.50 -24.31
N TYR A 263 8.97 -32.71 -23.79
CA TYR A 263 9.12 -33.98 -24.51
C TYR A 263 7.77 -34.67 -24.79
N SER A 264 6.65 -34.01 -24.44
CA SER A 264 5.29 -34.39 -24.84
C SER A 264 4.88 -33.62 -26.08
#